data_AF-A0AAV2RQS0-F1
#
_entry.id   AF-A0AAV2RQS0-F1
#
_cell.length_a   1.000
_cell.length_b   1.000
_cell.length_c   1.000
_cell.angle_alpha   90.00
_cell.angle_beta   90.00
_cell.angle_gamma   90.00
#
_symmetry.space_group_name_H-M   'P 1'
#
loop_
_entity.id
_entity.type
_entity.pdbx_description
1 polymer ?
#
loop_
_entity_poly.entity_id
_entity_poly.type
_entity_poly.pdbx_seq_one_letter_code
_entity_poly.pdbx_strand_id
1 'polypeptide(L)'
;SHTTHDLVFKWNETDPLVVNPDIELPQLDISRNNTEDCTLTYSTGNFTCLAVVFNLRRRLGYHLFHTYVPSAITVVMSWISFWIKPEAIPARVTLGVTSLLTL
;
A
#
# COMPACT_ATOMS: atom_id res chain seq x y z
N SER A 1 -1.39 33.56 19.08
CA SER A 1 -0.90 32.96 17.83
C SER A 1 0.17 33.89 17.29
N HIS A 2 1.35 33.34 16.97
CA HIS A 2 2.50 34.15 16.54
C HIS A 2 2.53 34.25 15.02
N THR A 3 2.74 35.46 14.51
CA THR A 3 2.88 35.68 13.07
C THR A 3 4.33 35.45 12.64
N THR A 4 4.59 35.45 11.33
CA THR A 4 5.96 35.37 10.77
C THR A 4 6.92 36.44 11.28
N HIS A 5 6.41 37.54 11.85
CA HIS A 5 7.25 38.59 12.43
C HIS A 5 7.77 38.23 13.83
N ASP A 6 7.03 37.42 14.57
CA ASP A 6 7.39 37.01 15.93
C ASP A 6 8.20 35.70 15.91
N LEU A 7 7.92 34.82 14.95
CA LEU A 7 8.43 33.46 14.93
C LEU A 7 8.47 32.90 13.51
N VAL A 8 9.60 32.25 13.15
CA VAL A 8 9.78 31.57 11.86
C VAL A 8 10.31 30.17 12.07
N PHE A 9 9.59 29.17 11.57
CA PHE A 9 10.07 27.79 11.53
C PHE A 9 10.92 27.53 10.29
N LYS A 10 12.04 26.82 10.48
CA LYS A 10 12.89 26.35 9.38
C LYS A 10 13.33 24.91 9.66
N TRP A 11 13.37 24.12 8.60
CA TRP A 11 13.99 22.80 8.62
C TRP A 11 15.50 22.93 8.84
N ASN A 12 16.09 21.96 9.54
CA ASN A 12 17.53 21.86 9.67
C ASN A 12 18.16 21.51 8.31
N GLU A 13 19.22 22.21 7.90
CA GLU A 13 19.88 21.99 6.61
C GLU A 13 20.61 20.64 6.51
N THR A 14 21.03 20.10 7.66
CA THR A 14 21.86 18.88 7.72
C THR A 14 21.01 17.61 7.82
N ASP A 15 20.03 17.63 8.71
CA ASP A 15 19.17 16.48 8.97
C ASP A 15 17.76 16.97 9.35
N PRO A 16 16.93 17.29 8.35
CA PRO A 16 15.59 17.81 8.60
C PRO A 16 14.61 16.73 9.06
N LEU A 17 14.88 15.45 8.78
CA LEU A 17 13.96 14.36 9.05
C LEU A 17 14.68 13.02 9.22
N VAL A 18 14.74 12.54 10.46
CA VAL A 18 15.21 11.19 10.79
C VAL A 18 14.03 10.23 10.82
N VAL A 19 14.05 9.25 9.93
CA VAL A 19 13.08 8.13 9.93
C VAL A 19 13.81 6.87 10.38
N ASN A 20 13.19 6.11 11.29
CA ASN A 20 13.75 4.84 11.73
C ASN A 20 13.76 3.83 10.56
N PRO A 21 14.92 3.27 10.16
CA PRO A 21 14.99 2.28 9.09
C PRO A 21 14.23 0.98 9.40
N ASP A 22 14.03 0.67 10.68
CA ASP A 22 13.35 -0.56 11.13
C ASP A 22 11.82 -0.40 11.15
N ILE A 23 11.28 0.73 10.66
CA ILE A 23 9.84 0.96 10.66
C ILE A 23 9.17 0.10 9.58
N GLU A 24 8.45 -0.92 10.01
CA GLU A 24 7.68 -1.78 9.12
C GLU A 24 6.19 -1.48 9.24
N LEU A 25 5.55 -1.20 8.10
CA LEU A 25 4.11 -1.06 8.00
C LEU A 25 3.53 -2.37 7.41
N PRO A 26 2.40 -2.89 7.92
CA PRO A 26 1.87 -4.21 7.51
C PRO A 26 1.52 -4.32 6.01
N GLN A 27 1.08 -3.22 5.40
CA GLN A 27 0.58 -3.20 4.02
C GLN A 27 1.25 -2.13 3.15
N LEU A 28 2.17 -1.36 3.71
CA LEU A 28 2.74 -0.18 3.08
C LEU A 28 4.25 -0.16 3.31
N ASP A 29 4.96 0.55 2.45
CA ASP A 29 6.38 0.86 2.57
C ASP A 29 6.56 2.35 2.42
N ILE A 30 7.45 2.94 3.22
CA ILE A 30 7.86 4.32 3.00
C ILE A 30 8.81 4.32 1.81
N SER A 31 8.33 4.83 0.67
CA SER A 31 9.07 4.87 -0.59
C SER A 31 9.99 6.09 -0.66
N ARG A 32 9.47 7.26 -0.28
CA ARG A 32 10.22 8.53 -0.21
C ARG A 32 9.63 9.42 0.88
N ASN A 33 10.46 10.28 1.44
CA ASN A 33 10.10 11.29 2.42
C ASN A 33 10.61 12.65 1.94
N ASN A 34 9.74 13.66 1.96
CA ASN A 34 10.09 15.03 1.60
C ASN A 34 9.69 15.98 2.74
N THR A 35 10.45 17.04 2.93
CA THR A 35 10.11 18.14 3.84
C THR A 35 9.74 19.36 3.03
N GLU A 36 8.61 19.99 3.38
CA GLU A 36 8.07 21.15 2.68
C GLU A 36 7.77 22.29 3.67
N ASP A 37 7.71 23.52 3.16
CA ASP A 37 7.24 24.69 3.88
C ASP A 37 5.79 24.95 3.44
N CYS A 38 4.87 24.97 4.41
CA CYS A 38 3.44 25.16 4.20
C CYS A 38 2.95 26.50 4.74
N THR A 39 3.82 27.50 4.90
CA THR A 39 3.46 28.82 5.44
C THR A 39 2.23 29.40 4.74
N LEU A 40 1.22 29.79 5.53
CA LEU A 40 -0.08 30.24 5.04
C LEU A 40 -0.32 31.71 5.35
N THR A 41 -0.92 32.41 4.40
CA THR A 41 -1.35 33.80 4.52
C THR A 41 -2.84 33.85 4.87
N TYR A 42 -3.18 34.38 6.03
CA TYR A 42 -4.56 34.60 6.47
C TYR A 42 -4.87 36.10 6.56
N SER A 43 -6.15 36.46 6.63
CA SER A 43 -6.59 37.86 6.80
C SER A 43 -6.06 38.51 8.08
N THR A 44 -5.70 37.71 9.08
CA THR A 44 -5.13 38.14 10.37
C THR A 44 -3.61 38.18 10.39
N GLY A 45 -2.93 37.74 9.32
CA GLY A 45 -1.48 37.70 9.22
C GLY A 45 -0.93 36.40 8.61
N ASN A 46 0.38 36.33 8.43
CA ASN A 46 1.07 35.14 7.92
C ASN A 46 1.52 34.25 9.09
N PHE A 47 1.32 32.94 8.93
CA PHE A 47 1.67 31.94 9.95
C PHE A 47 2.60 30.89 9.35
N THR A 48 3.77 30.71 9.96
CA THR A 48 4.74 29.70 9.50
C THR A 48 4.27 28.29 9.76
N CYS A 49 4.49 27.41 8.79
CA CYS A 49 4.07 26.03 8.85
C CYS A 49 5.14 25.16 8.17
N LEU A 50 5.49 24.03 8.79
CA LEU A 50 6.38 23.03 8.18
C LEU A 50 5.57 21.75 7.97
N ALA A 51 5.73 21.13 6.80
CA ALA A 51 5.07 19.91 6.42
C ALA A 51 6.09 18.80 6.14
N VAL A 52 5.72 17.57 6.49
CA VAL A 52 6.45 16.37 6.08
C VAL A 52 5.54 15.54 5.21
N VAL A 53 6.03 15.18 4.02
CA VAL A 53 5.30 14.40 3.04
C VAL A 53 5.91 13.01 2.95
N PHE A 54 5.15 12.01 3.40
CA PHE A 54 5.53 10.60 3.29
C PHE A 54 4.86 9.98 2.06
N ASN A 55 5.65 9.52 1.11
CA ASN A 55 5.18 8.72 -0.01
C ASN A 55 5.14 7.26 0.39
N LEU A 56 3.93 6.71 0.56
CA LEU A 56 3.71 5.32 0.95
C LEU A 56 3.40 4.48 -0.29
N ARG A 57 4.11 3.37 -0.48
CA ARG A 57 3.89 2.39 -1.54
C ARG A 57 3.24 1.14 -0.97
N ARG A 58 2.23 0.58 -1.64
CA ARG A 58 1.54 -0.64 -1.17
C ARG A 58 2.42 -1.88 -1.30
N ARG A 59 2.58 -2.62 -0.21
CA ARG A 59 3.15 -3.98 -0.19
C ARG A 59 2.12 -4.95 -0.76
N LEU A 60 2.39 -5.49 -1.95
CA LEU A 60 1.49 -6.42 -2.64
C LEU A 60 1.72 -7.89 -2.30
N GLY A 61 2.78 -8.22 -1.53
CA GLY A 61 3.20 -9.60 -1.26
C GLY A 61 2.07 -10.49 -0.74
N TYR A 62 1.37 -10.08 0.32
CA TYR A 62 0.28 -10.86 0.89
C TYR A 62 -0.88 -11.11 -0.09
N HIS A 63 -1.32 -10.07 -0.82
CA HIS A 63 -2.39 -10.21 -1.80
C HIS A 63 -2.01 -11.13 -2.97
N LEU A 64 -0.76 -11.07 -3.43
CA LEU A 64 -0.26 -11.96 -4.48
C LEU A 64 -0.37 -13.43 -4.07
N PHE A 65 0.10 -13.80 -2.88
CA PHE A 65 0.07 -15.19 -2.43
C PHE A 65 -1.32 -15.69 -2.03
N HIS A 66 -2.13 -14.85 -1.36
CA HIS A 66 -3.44 -15.29 -0.87
C HIS A 66 -4.56 -15.19 -1.91
N THR A 67 -4.47 -14.31 -2.89
CA THR A 67 -5.58 -14.06 -3.84
C THR A 67 -5.20 -14.41 -5.28
N TYR A 68 -4.00 -14.03 -5.73
CA TYR A 68 -3.59 -14.28 -7.12
C TYR A 68 -3.17 -15.73 -7.35
N VAL A 69 -2.51 -16.38 -6.38
CA VAL A 69 -2.14 -17.80 -6.52
C VAL A 69 -3.36 -18.72 -6.57
N PRO A 70 -4.35 -18.64 -5.65
CA PRO A 70 -5.54 -19.51 -5.73
C PRO A 70 -6.38 -19.28 -6.99
N SER A 71 -6.52 -18.03 -7.43
CA SER A 71 -7.23 -17.72 -8.68
C SER A 71 -6.48 -18.26 -9.92
N ALA A 72 -5.15 -18.14 -9.97
CA ALA A 72 -4.35 -18.71 -11.04
C ALA A 72 -4.45 -20.25 -11.08
N ILE A 73 -4.40 -20.91 -9.93
CA ILE A 73 -4.61 -22.38 -9.83
C ILE A 73 -6.00 -22.75 -10.35
N THR A 74 -7.03 -21.97 -10.01
CA THR A 74 -8.40 -22.20 -10.50
C THR A 74 -8.50 -22.10 -12.03
N VAL A 75 -7.83 -21.10 -12.64
CA VAL A 75 -7.78 -20.96 -14.11
C VAL A 75 -7.06 -22.15 -14.75
N VAL A 76 -5.91 -22.56 -14.21
CA VAL A 76 -5.15 -23.71 -14.73
C VAL A 76 -5.95 -25.02 -14.61
N MET A 77 -6.65 -25.24 -13.49
CA MET A 77 -7.54 -26.40 -13.30
C MET A 77 -8.70 -26.42 -14.30
N SER A 78 -9.22 -25.25 -14.70
CA SER A 78 -10.24 -25.15 -15.74
C SER A 78 -9.71 -25.59 -17.12
N TRP A 79 -8.44 -25.32 -17.43
CA TRP A 79 -7.81 -25.72 -18.69
C TRP A 79 -7.43 -27.19 -18.72
N ILE A 80 -6.92 -27.73 -17.61
CA ILE A 80 -6.70 -29.18 -17.44
C ILE A 80 -8.02 -29.94 -17.59
N SER A 81 -9.14 -29.28 -17.27
CA SER A 81 -10.47 -29.85 -17.47
C SER A 81 -10.85 -30.05 -18.95
N PHE A 82 -10.11 -29.51 -19.90
CA PHE A 82 -10.30 -29.78 -21.32
C PHE A 82 -9.53 -31.04 -21.79
N TRP A 83 -8.48 -31.44 -21.06
CA TRP A 83 -7.57 -32.55 -21.45
C TRP A 83 -7.95 -33.92 -20.90
N ILE A 84 -8.70 -33.98 -19.80
CA ILE A 84 -9.16 -35.24 -19.20
C ILE A 84 -10.42 -35.75 -19.92
N LYS A 85 -10.36 -37.00 -20.39
CA LYS A 85 -11.46 -37.73 -21.04
C LYS A 85 -12.66 -37.89 -20.09
N PRO A 86 -13.91 -37.92 -20.61
CA PRO A 86 -15.15 -37.69 -19.86
C PRO A 86 -15.61 -38.81 -18.91
N GLU A 87 -14.75 -39.75 -18.50
CA GLU A 87 -15.19 -40.91 -17.70
C GLU A 87 -15.11 -40.68 -16.17
N ALA A 88 -14.48 -39.59 -15.71
CA ALA A 88 -14.35 -39.24 -14.28
C ALA A 88 -14.96 -37.85 -13.96
N ILE A 89 -16.26 -37.68 -14.23
CA ILE A 89 -17.01 -36.42 -14.13
C ILE A 89 -17.26 -35.91 -12.69
N PRO A 90 -17.57 -36.75 -11.66
CA PRO A 90 -18.02 -36.23 -10.36
C PRO A 90 -16.91 -35.55 -9.53
N ALA A 91 -15.64 -35.91 -9.75
CA ALA A 91 -14.50 -35.34 -9.03
C ALA A 91 -14.18 -33.89 -9.44
N ARG A 92 -14.49 -33.51 -10.68
CA ARG A 92 -14.17 -32.18 -11.23
C ARG A 92 -15.10 -31.10 -10.70
N VAL A 93 -16.38 -31.45 -10.57
CA VAL A 93 -17.42 -30.55 -10.06
C VAL A 93 -17.23 -30.31 -8.56
N THR A 94 -16.90 -31.34 -7.78
CA THR A 94 -16.66 -31.20 -6.34
C THR A 94 -15.43 -30.35 -6.04
N LEU A 95 -14.33 -30.50 -6.80
CA LEU A 95 -13.13 -29.65 -6.66
C LEU A 95 -13.39 -28.19 -7.10
N GLY A 96 -14.19 -27.96 -8.15
CA GLY A 96 -14.56 -26.62 -8.59
C GLY A 96 -15.47 -25.89 -7.58
N VAL A 97 -16.46 -26.59 -7.02
CA VAL A 97 -17.40 -26.03 -6.03
C VAL A 97 -16.71 -25.77 -4.70
N THR A 98 -15.82 -26.66 -4.23
CA THR A 98 -15.04 -26.39 -3.02
C THR A 98 -14.10 -25.21 -3.19
N SER A 99 -13.45 -25.06 -4.36
CA SER A 99 -12.60 -23.89 -4.65
C SER A 99 -13.39 -22.57 -4.63
N LEU A 100 -14.61 -22.57 -5.19
CA LEU A 100 -15.53 -21.41 -5.14
C LEU A 100 -16.07 -21.12 -3.74
N LEU A 101 -16.23 -22.15 -2.90
CA LEU A 101 -16.71 -21.99 -1.53
C LEU A 101 -15.60 -21.53 -0.57
N THR A 102 -14.32 -21.83 -0.88
CA THR A 102 -13.15 -21.40 -0.10
C THR A 102 -12.62 -20.01 -0.46
N LEU A 103 -13.04 -19.45 -1.61
CA LEU A 103 -12.77 -18.08 -2.03
C LEU A 103 -13.74 -17.11 -1.36
#